data_AF-A0A0K8U9P2-F1
#
_entry.id   AF-A0A0K8U9P2-F1
#
_cell.length_a   1.000
_cell.length_b   1.000
_cell.length_c   1.000
_cell.angle_alpha   90.00
_cell.angle_beta   90.00
_cell.angle_gamma   90.00
#
_symmetry.space_group_name_H-M   'P 1'
#
loop_
_entity.id
_entity.type
_entity.pdbx_description
1 polymer ?
#
loop_
_entity_poly.entity_id
_entity_poly.type
_entity_poly.pdbx_seq_one_letter_code
_entity_poly.pdbx_strand_id
1 'polypeptide(L)'
;MVFSQYKESGFDIKWVDDTHALAVFSSSRIAAEVLTMGHPFVVLKPLAEATIESRLKAKKCAASLQPYRQRPETCAALARRLVTGALGVRLKTAAAERENEKRVLREAKERKMLAAKQRDEIWES
;
A
#
# COMPACT_ATOMS: atom_id res chain seq x y z
N MET A 1 11.70 -2.80 14.48
CA MET A 1 11.60 -3.88 13.47
C MET A 1 12.62 -3.60 12.38
N VAL A 2 13.25 -4.61 11.80
CA VAL A 2 14.34 -4.45 10.82
C VAL A 2 13.96 -3.59 9.59
N PHE A 3 12.68 -3.60 9.17
CA PHE A 3 12.21 -2.90 7.98
C PHE A 3 11.22 -1.76 8.26
N SER A 4 11.14 -1.24 9.50
CA SER A 4 10.13 -0.24 9.86
C SER A 4 10.22 1.04 9.04
N GLN A 5 11.41 1.44 8.62
CA GLN A 5 11.63 2.63 7.78
C GLN A 5 11.00 2.53 6.39
N TYR A 6 10.74 1.30 5.90
CA TYR A 6 10.13 1.08 4.59
C TYR A 6 8.61 0.92 4.63
N LYS A 7 8.00 0.94 5.82
CA LYS A 7 6.56 0.72 5.99
C LYS A 7 5.72 1.75 5.22
N GLU A 8 6.12 3.01 5.23
CA GLU A 8 5.43 4.07 4.50
C GLU A 8 5.67 4.01 2.99
N SER A 9 6.81 3.43 2.58
CA SER A 9 7.18 3.26 1.17
C SER A 9 6.46 2.09 0.49
N GLY A 10 5.61 1.34 1.18
CA GLY A 10 4.84 0.22 0.61
C GLY A 10 5.53 -1.14 0.70
N PHE A 11 6.26 -1.37 1.80
CA PHE A 11 6.86 -2.65 2.15
C PHE A 11 5.84 -3.64 2.75
N ASP A 12 5.95 -4.93 2.38
CA ASP A 12 5.13 -6.02 2.93
C ASP A 12 5.98 -7.27 3.21
N ILE A 13 5.56 -8.08 4.19
CA ILE A 13 6.21 -9.36 4.55
C ILE A 13 5.20 -10.49 4.37
N LYS A 14 5.59 -11.53 3.62
CA LYS A 14 4.84 -12.78 3.51
C LYS A 14 5.64 -13.93 4.06
N TRP A 15 5.14 -14.55 5.12
CA TRP A 15 5.71 -15.78 5.65
C TRP A 15 5.55 -16.94 4.67
N VAL A 16 6.62 -17.73 4.53
CA VAL A 16 6.65 -18.96 3.76
C VAL A 16 6.53 -20.14 4.72
N ASP A 17 7.35 -20.13 5.77
CA ASP A 17 7.42 -21.07 6.89
C ASP A 17 7.86 -20.33 8.18
N ASP A 18 8.20 -21.03 9.25
CA ASP A 18 8.58 -20.43 10.55
C ASP A 18 9.93 -19.70 10.53
N THR A 19 10.74 -19.91 9.49
CA THR A 19 12.12 -19.43 9.36
C THR A 19 12.38 -18.59 8.11
N HIS A 20 11.49 -18.66 7.11
CA HIS A 20 11.61 -17.93 5.85
C HIS A 20 10.40 -17.03 5.59
N ALA A 21 10.70 -15.83 5.07
CA ALA A 21 9.70 -14.89 4.60
C ALA A 21 10.15 -14.19 3.32
N LEU A 22 9.18 -13.79 2.51
CA LEU A 22 9.36 -12.90 1.36
C LEU A 22 9.19 -11.46 1.83
N ALA A 23 10.24 -10.68 1.65
CA ALA A 23 10.21 -9.22 1.79
C ALA A 23 9.87 -8.60 0.43
N VAL A 24 8.73 -7.93 0.34
CA VAL A 24 8.24 -7.29 -0.89
C VAL A 24 8.39 -5.78 -0.76
N PHE A 25 9.09 -5.17 -1.72
CA PHE A 25 9.31 -3.73 -1.78
C PHE A 25 8.59 -3.13 -2.98
N SER A 26 8.21 -1.85 -2.87
CA SER A 26 7.57 -1.09 -3.94
C SER A 26 8.47 -0.69 -5.09
N SER A 27 9.79 -0.77 -4.91
CA SER A 27 10.80 -0.44 -5.91
C SER A 27 11.97 -1.43 -5.88
N SER A 28 12.45 -1.82 -7.05
CA SER A 28 13.64 -2.66 -7.22
C SER A 28 14.89 -2.00 -6.64
N ARG A 29 14.99 -0.67 -6.72
CA ARG A 29 16.11 0.11 -6.17
C ARG A 29 16.20 -0.04 -4.65
N ILE A 30 15.06 0.10 -3.96
CA ILE A 30 14.99 -0.06 -2.49
C ILE A 30 15.35 -1.49 -2.11
N ALA A 31 14.83 -2.49 -2.84
CA ALA A 31 15.16 -3.90 -2.58
C ALA A 31 16.68 -4.17 -2.69
N ALA A 32 17.34 -3.60 -3.71
CA ALA A 32 18.78 -3.73 -3.88
C ALA A 32 19.58 -3.06 -2.76
N GLU A 33 19.17 -1.86 -2.33
CA GLU A 33 19.80 -1.16 -1.20
C GLU A 33 19.65 -1.94 0.13
N VAL A 34 18.48 -2.51 0.38
CA VAL A 34 18.24 -3.29 1.59
C VAL A 34 19.10 -4.56 1.64
N LEU A 35 19.38 -5.15 0.48
CA LEU A 35 20.28 -6.31 0.36
C LEU A 35 21.72 -5.94 0.71
N THR A 36 22.17 -4.71 0.46
CA THR A 36 23.56 -4.28 0.75
C THR A 36 23.76 -3.79 2.17
N MET A 37 22.71 -3.29 2.84
CA MET A 37 22.83 -2.70 4.18
C MET A 37 23.25 -3.68 5.29
N GLY A 38 23.03 -4.99 5.12
CA GLY A 38 23.34 -6.00 6.12
C GLY A 38 22.47 -5.90 7.38
N HIS A 39 21.91 -7.02 7.84
CA HIS A 39 20.99 -7.02 8.99
C HIS A 39 21.45 -8.03 10.04
N PRO A 40 21.58 -7.63 11.32
CA PRO A 40 22.21 -8.47 12.35
C PRO A 40 21.39 -9.72 12.73
N PHE A 41 20.08 -9.71 12.48
CA PHE A 41 19.17 -10.78 12.91
C PHE A 41 18.49 -11.53 11.75
N VAL A 42 18.74 -11.13 10.50
CA VAL A 42 18.13 -11.76 9.32
C VAL A 42 19.11 -11.80 8.16
N VAL A 43 19.13 -12.92 7.45
CA VAL A 43 19.89 -13.06 6.21
C VAL A 43 18.97 -12.75 5.04
N LEU A 44 19.31 -11.73 4.27
CA LEU A 44 18.59 -11.38 3.06
C LEU A 44 19.31 -11.92 1.84
N LYS A 45 18.52 -12.43 0.89
CA LYS A 45 19.03 -12.95 -0.38
C LYS A 45 18.10 -12.53 -1.51
N PRO A 46 18.61 -12.33 -2.74
CA PRO A 46 17.77 -12.16 -3.92
C PRO A 46 16.81 -13.33 -4.10
N LEU A 47 15.65 -13.09 -4.70
CA LEU A 47 14.64 -14.14 -4.90
C LEU A 47 15.17 -15.34 -5.73
N ALA A 48 16.14 -15.10 -6.62
CA ALA A 48 16.80 -16.14 -7.40
C ALA A 48 17.53 -17.18 -6.52
N GLU A 49 18.09 -16.73 -5.40
CA GLU A 49 18.85 -17.54 -4.44
C GLU A 49 17.99 -18.04 -3.27
N ALA A 50 16.70 -17.69 -3.24
CA ALA A 50 15.79 -18.10 -2.19
C ALA A 50 15.48 -19.60 -2.25
N THR A 51 14.91 -20.16 -1.19
CA THR A 51 14.51 -21.57 -1.13
C THR A 51 13.48 -21.91 -2.23
N ILE A 52 13.39 -23.19 -2.62
CA ILE A 52 12.42 -23.65 -3.63
C ILE A 52 11.00 -23.24 -3.22
N GLU A 53 10.67 -23.41 -1.94
CA GLU A 53 9.37 -23.06 -1.36
C GLU A 53 9.09 -21.56 -1.46
N SER A 54 10.09 -20.73 -1.14
CA SER A 54 9.99 -19.27 -1.27
C SER A 54 9.72 -18.86 -2.72
N ARG A 55 10.44 -19.46 -3.68
CA ARG A 55 10.25 -19.18 -5.12
C ARG A 55 8.88 -19.65 -5.61
N LEU A 56 8.41 -20.81 -5.16
CA LEU A 56 7.08 -21.32 -5.51
C LEU A 56 5.97 -20.45 -4.91
N LYS A 57 6.11 -20.02 -3.65
CA LYS A 57 5.20 -19.07 -3.01
C LYS A 57 5.19 -17.74 -3.77
N ALA A 58 6.36 -17.23 -4.14
CA ALA A 58 6.47 -16.02 -4.92
C ALA A 58 5.72 -16.11 -6.27
N LYS A 59 5.90 -17.22 -6.99
CA LYS A 59 5.19 -17.47 -8.25
C LYS A 59 3.67 -17.57 -8.05
N LYS A 60 3.22 -18.35 -7.07
CA LYS A 60 1.78 -18.53 -6.78
C LYS A 60 1.11 -17.24 -6.33
N CYS A 61 1.82 -16.43 -5.54
CA CYS A 61 1.31 -15.19 -4.99
C CYS A 61 1.70 -13.96 -5.83
N ALA A 62 2.22 -14.11 -7.05
CA ALA A 62 2.68 -12.97 -7.86
C ALA A 62 1.61 -11.87 -8.02
N ALA A 63 0.33 -12.26 -8.11
CA ALA A 63 -0.78 -11.31 -8.17
C ALA A 63 -1.08 -10.60 -6.83
N SER A 64 -0.79 -11.24 -5.68
CA SER A 64 -1.05 -10.71 -4.33
C SER A 64 0.19 -10.12 -3.65
N LEU A 65 1.38 -10.34 -4.22
CA LEU A 65 2.66 -9.72 -3.85
C LEU A 65 2.81 -8.33 -4.48
N GLN A 66 1.72 -7.71 -4.93
CA GLN A 66 1.79 -6.31 -5.31
C GLN A 66 2.18 -5.50 -4.09
N PRO A 67 3.12 -4.54 -4.24
CA PRO A 67 3.49 -3.64 -3.16
C PRO A 67 2.24 -3.02 -2.55
N TYR A 68 2.28 -2.80 -1.23
CA TYR A 68 1.15 -2.25 -0.51
C TYR A 68 0.69 -0.95 -1.19
N ARG A 69 -0.52 -0.95 -1.73
CA ARG A 69 -1.18 0.27 -2.18
C ARG A 69 -1.90 0.84 -0.97
N GLN A 70 -1.56 2.08 -0.60
CA GLN A 70 -2.31 2.79 0.42
C GLN A 70 -3.80 2.73 0.07
N ARG A 71 -4.63 2.37 1.05
CA ARG A 71 -6.09 2.39 0.87
C ARG A 71 -6.44 3.83 0.46
N PRO A 72 -7.20 4.03 -0.64
CA PRO A 72 -7.61 5.37 -1.01
C PRO A 72 -8.29 6.04 0.18
N GLU A 73 -8.03 7.33 0.37
CA GLU A 73 -8.69 8.12 1.41
C GLU A 73 -10.21 7.93 1.29
N THR A 74 -10.82 7.41 2.37
CA THR A 74 -12.25 7.12 2.40
C THR A 74 -12.95 8.17 3.24
N CYS A 75 -14.04 8.73 2.72
CA CYS A 75 -14.89 9.64 3.47
C CYS A 75 -16.12 8.90 3.98
N ALA A 76 -16.40 9.01 5.28
CA ALA A 76 -17.58 8.41 5.91
C ALA A 76 -18.92 8.98 5.40
N ALA A 77 -18.90 10.09 4.65
CA ALA A 77 -20.08 10.70 4.05
C ALA A 77 -20.95 9.72 3.27
N LEU A 78 -20.33 8.86 2.44
CA LEU A 78 -21.06 7.88 1.63
C LEU A 78 -21.72 6.82 2.53
N ALA A 79 -20.97 6.29 3.48
CA ALA A 79 -21.48 5.28 4.42
C ALA A 79 -22.66 5.84 5.22
N ARG A 80 -22.54 7.05 5.76
CA ARG A 80 -23.63 7.70 6.49
C ARG A 80 -24.86 7.90 5.62
N ARG A 81 -24.70 8.39 4.38
CA ARG A 81 -25.81 8.54 3.42
C ARG A 81 -26.55 7.23 3.19
N LEU A 82 -25.80 6.15 2.91
CA LEU A 82 -26.37 4.83 2.64
C LEU A 82 -27.14 4.30 3.86
N VAL A 83 -26.55 4.38 5.05
CA VAL A 83 -27.17 3.92 6.31
C VAL A 83 -28.43 4.74 6.63
N THR A 84 -28.37 6.07 6.53
CA THR A 84 -29.56 6.92 6.76
C THR A 84 -30.69 6.65 5.78
N GLY A 85 -30.36 6.37 4.51
CA GLY A 85 -31.35 6.03 3.49
C GLY A 85 -32.03 4.70 3.78
N ALA A 86 -31.26 3.69 4.18
CA ALA A 86 -31.77 2.36 4.52
C ALA A 86 -32.61 2.35 5.81
N LEU A 87 -32.21 3.14 6.81
CA LEU A 87 -32.91 3.23 8.10
C LEU A 87 -34.06 4.24 8.12
N GLY A 88 -34.24 5.04 7.05
CA GLY A 88 -35.27 6.08 6.98
C GLY A 88 -35.07 7.25 7.96
N VAL A 89 -33.90 7.35 8.61
CA VAL A 89 -33.58 8.37 9.61
C VAL A 89 -32.74 9.49 9.02
N ARG A 90 -33.00 10.75 9.39
CA ARG A 90 -32.17 11.89 8.98
C ARG A 90 -31.15 12.23 10.07
N LEU A 91 -29.87 12.03 9.79
CA LEU A 91 -28.79 12.57 10.63
C LEU A 91 -28.57 14.06 10.32
N LYS A 92 -28.60 14.90 11.36
CA LYS A 92 -28.19 16.30 11.27
C LYS A 92 -26.66 16.37 11.22
N THR A 93 -26.09 16.17 10.03
CA THR A 93 -24.67 16.49 9.81
C THR A 93 -24.51 18.01 9.76
N ALA A 94 -23.59 18.56 10.55
CA ALA A 94 -23.34 20.01 10.54
C ALA A 94 -22.89 20.43 9.13
N ALA A 95 -23.33 21.59 8.65
CA ALA A 95 -22.96 22.06 7.31
C ALA A 95 -21.43 22.16 7.14
N ALA A 96 -20.72 22.52 8.22
CA ALA A 96 -19.26 22.56 8.27
C ALA A 96 -18.60 21.18 8.08
N GLU A 97 -19.15 20.12 8.69
CA GLU A 97 -18.66 18.76 8.50
C GLU A 97 -18.83 18.29 7.05
N ARG A 98 -19.99 18.59 6.44
CA ARG A 98 -20.25 18.29 5.02
C ARG A 98 -19.28 19.00 4.08
N GLU A 99 -18.92 20.25 4.37
CA GLU A 99 -17.98 20.99 3.53
C GLU A 99 -16.55 20.48 3.71
N ASN A 100 -16.13 20.15 4.94
CA ASN A 100 -14.83 19.54 5.19
C ASN A 100 -14.69 18.20 4.45
N GLU A 101 -15.72 17.35 4.49
CA GLU A 101 -15.73 16.08 3.78
C GLU A 101 -15.62 16.21 2.27
N LYS A 102 -16.30 17.22 1.69
CA LYS A 102 -16.14 17.55 0.27
C LYS A 102 -14.72 18.02 -0.04
N ARG A 103 -14.12 18.82 0.84
CA ARG A 103 -12.76 19.32 0.68
C ARG A 103 -11.75 18.17 0.68
N VAL A 104 -11.82 17.28 1.67
CA VAL A 104 -10.97 16.08 1.76
C VAL A 104 -11.07 15.22 0.49
N LEU A 105 -12.29 14.97 -0.01
CA LEU A 105 -12.48 14.20 -1.25
C LEU A 105 -11.92 14.90 -2.49
N ARG A 106 -11.97 16.24 -2.54
CA ARG A 106 -11.43 17.02 -3.65
C ARG A 106 -9.90 16.97 -3.65
N GLU A 107 -9.28 17.26 -2.51
CA GLU A 107 -7.82 17.22 -2.33
C GLU A 107 -7.27 15.82 -2.65
N ALA A 108 -7.96 14.75 -2.22
CA ALA A 108 -7.57 13.39 -2.55
C ALA A 108 -7.64 13.08 -4.05
N LYS A 109 -8.67 13.58 -4.76
CA LYS A 109 -8.78 13.43 -6.22
C LYS A 109 -7.68 14.20 -6.94
N GLU A 110 -7.41 15.44 -6.55
CA GLU A 110 -6.36 16.27 -7.13
C GLU A 110 -4.99 15.63 -6.95
N ARG A 111 -4.68 15.14 -5.74
CA ARG A 111 -3.43 14.41 -5.46
C ARG A 111 -3.28 13.17 -6.34
N LYS A 112 -4.37 12.41 -6.53
CA LYS A 112 -4.37 11.22 -7.41
C LYS A 112 -4.12 11.61 -8.88
N MET A 113 -4.75 12.67 -9.36
CA MET A 113 -4.55 13.17 -10.73
C MET A 113 -3.11 13.64 -10.96
N LEU A 114 -2.54 14.39 -10.00
CA LEU A 114 -1.15 14.83 -10.05
C LEU A 114 -0.18 13.64 -10.07
N ALA A 115 -0.39 12.64 -9.21
CA ALA A 115 0.43 11.44 -9.18
C ALA A 115 0.33 10.61 -10.48
N ALA A 116 -0.86 10.55 -11.10
CA ALA A 116 -1.03 9.92 -12.41
C ALA A 116 -0.26 10.68 -13.50
N LYS A 117 -0.36 12.02 -13.53
CA LYS A 117 0.38 12.86 -14.48
C LYS A 117 1.90 12.69 -14.34
N GLN A 118 2.42 12.68 -13.12
CA GLN A 118 3.84 12.42 -12.86
C GLN A 118 4.27 11.03 -13.35
N ARG A 119 3.41 10.03 -13.20
CA ARG A 119 3.68 8.67 -13.69
C ARG A 119 3.75 8.63 -15.21
N ASP A 120 2.83 9.32 -15.89
CA ASP A 120 2.78 9.39 -17.36
C ASP A 120 4.03 10.14 -17.88
N GLU A 121 4.42 11.25 -17.25
CA GLU A 121 5.65 12.01 -17.59
C GLU A 121 6.93 11.16 -17.45
N ILE A 122 7.01 10.29 -16.43
CA ILE A 122 8.13 9.35 -16.24
C ILE A 122 8.17 8.27 -17.32
N TRP A 123 7.02 7.93 -17.93
CA TRP A 123 6.94 6.88 -18.97
C TRP A 123 7.19 7.40 -20.38
N GLU A 124 6.92 8.69 -20.62
CA GLU A 124 7.19 9.38 -21.90
C GLU A 124 8.62 9.94 -22.02
N SER A 125 9.44 9.82 -20.96
CA SER A 125 10.86 10.23 -20.91
C SER A 125 11.80 9.03 -21.05
#